data_AF-A0A926YWS3-F1
#
_entry.id   AF-A0A926YWS3-F1
#
_cell.length_a   1.000
_cell.length_b   1.000
_cell.length_c   1.000
_cell.angle_alpha   90.00
_cell.angle_beta   90.00
_cell.angle_gamma   90.00
#
_symmetry.space_group_name_H-M   'P 1'
#
loop_
_entity.id
_entity.type
_entity.pdbx_description
1 polymer ?
#
loop_
_entity_poly.entity_id
_entity_poly.type
_entity_poly.pdbx_seq_one_letter_code
_entity_poly.pdbx_strand_id
1 'polypeptide(L)'
;MDIATNVALIGALFTFFAAILTALVSFFRERSEKEKWRRSLEFERVKWERTMELEREKWQKTIELEERRIRHEENKWILELNSQRELTLYKMRLRTYPDIFVALEQLSQYRVNEINENKARELAEKLNTWGYSDASLCMSPDTREAVFALRRKIGKYLQKEISAKDLTKGPRTDLIELMRRDLNHGSLWREFETLTGRNFAEIQKFIEKEES
;
A
#
# COMPACT_ATOMS: atom_id res chain seq x y z
N MET A 1 37.87 -14.08 -100.77
CA MET A 1 37.09 -14.39 -99.55
C MET A 1 35.69 -14.71 -99.99
N ASP A 2 35.23 -15.94 -99.77
CA ASP A 2 33.93 -16.40 -100.25
C ASP A 2 32.80 -15.69 -99.52
N ILE A 3 31.78 -15.27 -100.28
CA ILE A 3 30.56 -14.64 -99.75
C ILE A 3 29.95 -15.51 -98.63
N ALA A 4 30.04 -16.84 -98.76
CA ALA A 4 29.59 -17.80 -97.75
C ALA A 4 30.31 -17.65 -96.39
N THR A 5 31.63 -17.40 -96.38
CA THR A 5 32.41 -17.25 -95.14
C THR A 5 32.09 -15.94 -94.41
N ASN A 6 31.85 -14.85 -95.14
CA ASN A 6 31.45 -13.58 -94.53
C ASN A 6 30.02 -13.64 -93.96
N VAL A 7 29.10 -14.30 -94.67
CA VAL A 7 27.72 -14.51 -94.18
C VAL A 7 27.71 -15.37 -92.91
N ALA A 8 28.51 -16.44 -92.86
CA ALA A 8 28.63 -17.29 -91.67
C ALA A 8 29.21 -16.54 -90.45
N LEU A 9 30.20 -15.68 -90.66
CA LEU A 9 30.84 -14.91 -89.58
C LEU A 9 29.90 -13.82 -89.02
N ILE A 10 29.12 -13.16 -89.88
CA ILE A 10 28.09 -12.19 -89.47
C ILE A 10 26.98 -12.91 -88.68
N GLY A 11 26.53 -14.08 -89.13
CA GLY A 11 25.54 -14.89 -88.40
C GLY A 11 26.03 -15.31 -87.02
N ALA A 12 27.28 -15.78 -86.92
CA ALA A 12 27.89 -16.16 -85.64
C ALA A 12 28.00 -14.96 -84.67
N LEU A 13 28.45 -13.79 -85.15
CA LEU A 13 28.49 -12.57 -84.35
C LEU A 13 27.10 -12.16 -83.87
N PHE A 14 26.08 -12.21 -84.74
CA PHE A 14 24.71 -11.88 -84.35
C PHE A 14 24.17 -12.82 -83.28
N THR A 15 24.41 -14.13 -83.39
CA THR A 15 24.01 -15.10 -82.35
C THR A 15 24.74 -14.89 -81.03
N PHE A 16 26.03 -14.51 -81.07
CA PHE A 16 26.80 -14.17 -79.88
C PHE A 16 26.27 -12.92 -79.18
N PHE A 17 25.98 -11.84 -79.93
CA PHE A 17 25.37 -10.64 -79.38
C PHE A 17 23.94 -10.89 -78.86
N ALA A 18 23.15 -11.72 -79.54
CA ALA A 18 21.83 -12.13 -79.07
C ALA A 18 21.90 -12.93 -77.76
N ALA A 19 22.88 -13.84 -77.63
CA ALA A 19 23.13 -14.59 -76.41
C ALA A 19 23.56 -13.68 -75.25
N ILE A 20 24.48 -12.73 -75.50
CA ILE A 20 24.90 -11.73 -74.50
C ILE A 20 23.72 -10.86 -74.07
N LEU A 21 22.94 -10.35 -75.03
CA LEU A 21 21.78 -9.52 -74.74
C LEU A 21 20.74 -10.28 -73.90
N THR A 22 20.49 -11.55 -74.22
CA THR A 22 19.59 -12.41 -73.45
C THR A 22 20.11 -12.63 -72.02
N ALA A 23 21.40 -12.90 -71.85
CA ALA A 23 22.03 -13.06 -70.54
C ALA A 23 22.01 -11.76 -69.71
N LEU A 24 22.20 -10.61 -70.36
CA LEU A 24 22.09 -9.30 -69.69
C LEU A 24 20.65 -9.02 -69.27
N VAL A 25 19.67 -9.27 -70.14
CA VAL A 25 18.24 -9.09 -69.82
C VAL A 25 17.82 -10.03 -68.68
N SER A 26 18.25 -11.29 -68.68
CA SER A 26 17.97 -12.22 -67.59
C SER A 26 18.62 -11.76 -66.28
N PHE A 27 19.86 -11.26 -66.32
CA PHE A 27 20.55 -10.73 -65.15
C PHE A 27 19.85 -9.49 -64.57
N PHE A 28 19.47 -8.52 -65.41
CA PHE A 28 18.73 -7.33 -64.96
C PHE A 28 17.34 -7.68 -64.42
N ARG A 29 16.66 -8.64 -65.03
CA ARG A 29 15.37 -9.14 -64.54
C ARG A 29 15.50 -9.81 -63.17
N GLU A 30 16.46 -10.72 -63.02
CA GLU A 30 16.73 -11.41 -61.75
C GLU A 30 17.11 -10.41 -60.65
N ARG A 31 17.92 -9.39 -60.99
CA ARG A 31 18.28 -8.31 -60.05
C ARG A 31 17.07 -7.49 -59.63
N SER A 32 16.19 -7.13 -60.58
CA SER A 32 14.95 -6.41 -60.29
C SER A 32 13.99 -7.21 -59.43
N GLU A 33 13.83 -8.51 -59.71
CA GLU A 33 12.99 -9.42 -58.91
C GLU A 33 13.56 -9.59 -57.49
N LYS A 34 14.88 -9.72 -57.32
CA LYS A 34 15.55 -9.74 -56.00
C LYS A 34 15.33 -8.44 -55.22
N GLU A 35 15.43 -7.28 -55.86
CA GLU A 35 15.18 -5.99 -55.20
C GLU A 35 13.72 -5.84 -54.76
N LYS A 36 12.75 -6.26 -55.60
CA LYS A 36 11.33 -6.28 -55.22
C LYS A 36 11.08 -7.20 -54.03
N TRP A 37 11.67 -8.40 -54.04
CA TRP A 37 11.53 -9.34 -52.94
C TRP A 37 12.13 -8.80 -51.64
N ARG A 38 13.31 -8.16 -51.69
CA ARG A 38 13.91 -7.49 -50.53
C ARG A 38 13.01 -6.40 -49.95
N ARG A 39 12.44 -5.54 -50.80
CA ARG A 39 11.49 -4.51 -50.36
C ARG A 39 10.22 -5.09 -49.74
N SER A 40 9.72 -6.20 -50.29
CA SER A 40 8.57 -6.91 -49.72
C SER A 40 8.87 -7.45 -48.32
N LEU A 41 10.03 -8.08 -48.14
CA LEU A 41 10.46 -8.56 -46.83
C LEU A 41 10.70 -7.45 -45.82
N GLU A 42 11.27 -6.32 -46.25
CA GLU A 42 11.47 -5.16 -45.40
C GLU A 42 10.13 -4.57 -44.96
N PHE A 43 9.17 -4.47 -45.88
CA PHE A 43 7.81 -4.02 -45.56
C PHE A 43 7.11 -4.96 -44.57
N GLU A 44 7.20 -6.27 -44.77
CA GLU A 44 6.64 -7.26 -43.85
C GLU A 44 7.31 -7.20 -42.48
N ARG A 45 8.63 -7.05 -42.43
CA ARG A 45 9.37 -6.88 -41.17
C ARG A 45 8.91 -5.64 -40.41
N VAL A 46 8.86 -4.48 -41.07
CA VAL A 46 8.42 -3.23 -40.44
C VAL A 46 6.97 -3.34 -39.97
N LYS A 47 6.11 -3.99 -40.75
CA LYS A 47 4.72 -4.24 -40.35
C LYS A 47 4.67 -5.12 -39.10
N TRP A 48 5.44 -6.20 -39.05
CA TRP A 48 5.50 -7.11 -37.92
C TRP A 48 6.07 -6.43 -36.67
N GLU A 49 7.13 -5.63 -36.80
CA GLU A 49 7.71 -4.85 -35.71
C GLU A 49 6.69 -3.88 -35.11
N ARG A 50 5.96 -3.13 -35.96
CA ARG A 50 4.89 -2.23 -35.49
C ARG A 50 3.76 -2.97 -34.79
N THR A 51 3.34 -4.14 -35.30
CA THR A 51 2.29 -4.93 -34.63
C THR A 51 2.75 -5.43 -33.27
N MET A 52 4.00 -5.91 -33.18
CA MET A 52 4.57 -6.38 -31.91
C MET A 52 4.74 -5.23 -30.91
N GLU A 53 5.11 -4.03 -31.36
CA GLU A 53 5.23 -2.85 -30.52
C GLU A 53 3.86 -2.43 -29.95
N LEU A 54 2.83 -2.35 -30.79
CA LEU A 54 1.46 -2.05 -30.37
C LEU A 54 0.91 -3.10 -29.39
N GLU A 55 1.21 -4.38 -29.60
CA GLU A 55 0.83 -5.44 -28.67
C GLU A 55 1.56 -5.32 -27.33
N ARG A 56 2.86 -4.98 -27.33
CA ARG A 56 3.60 -4.71 -26.08
C ARG A 56 3.03 -3.53 -25.33
N GLU A 57 2.73 -2.43 -26.00
CA GLU A 57 2.12 -1.26 -25.35
C GLU A 57 0.75 -1.59 -24.73
N LYS A 58 -0.08 -2.36 -25.44
CA LYS A 58 -1.37 -2.83 -24.92
C LYS A 58 -1.19 -3.72 -23.69
N TRP A 59 -0.25 -4.65 -23.74
CA TRP A 59 0.09 -5.51 -22.61
C TRP A 59 0.58 -4.71 -21.41
N GLN A 60 1.48 -3.75 -21.62
CA GLN A 60 1.98 -2.87 -20.56
C GLN A 60 0.85 -2.06 -19.92
N LYS A 61 -0.03 -1.45 -20.73
CA LYS A 61 -1.21 -0.73 -20.22
C LYS A 61 -2.14 -1.64 -19.41
N THR A 62 -2.32 -2.88 -19.85
CA THR A 62 -3.16 -3.86 -19.15
C THR A 62 -2.57 -4.22 -17.78
N ILE A 63 -1.26 -4.48 -17.74
CA ILE A 63 -0.52 -4.75 -16.49
C ILE A 63 -0.62 -3.55 -15.54
N GLU A 64 -0.40 -2.33 -16.02
CA GLU A 64 -0.49 -1.12 -15.20
C GLU A 64 -1.90 -0.93 -14.61
N LEU A 65 -2.95 -1.21 -15.39
CA LEU A 65 -4.34 -1.14 -14.92
C LEU A 65 -4.63 -2.22 -13.86
N GLU A 66 -4.16 -3.44 -14.08
CA GLU A 66 -4.29 -4.54 -13.12
C GLU A 66 -3.56 -4.23 -11.81
N GLU A 67 -2.33 -3.72 -11.88
CA GLU A 67 -1.59 -3.31 -10.68
C GLU A 67 -2.32 -2.21 -9.90
N ARG A 68 -2.86 -1.20 -10.60
CA ARG A 68 -3.66 -0.15 -9.94
C ARG A 68 -4.89 -0.73 -9.27
N ARG A 69 -5.57 -1.67 -9.92
CA ARG A 69 -6.73 -2.36 -9.36
C ARG A 69 -6.35 -3.16 -8.11
N ILE A 70 -5.27 -3.95 -8.18
CA ILE A 70 -4.76 -4.73 -7.05
C ILE A 70 -4.45 -3.81 -5.87
N ARG A 71 -3.69 -2.73 -6.10
CA ARG A 71 -3.37 -1.74 -5.04
C ARG A 71 -4.63 -1.11 -4.44
N HIS A 72 -5.64 -0.82 -5.25
CA HIS A 72 -6.91 -0.27 -4.76
C HIS A 72 -7.67 -1.28 -3.90
N GLU A 73 -7.73 -2.55 -4.32
CA GLU A 73 -8.35 -3.64 -3.57
C GLU A 73 -7.61 -3.90 -2.25
N GLU A 74 -6.28 -3.96 -2.26
CA GLU A 74 -5.44 -4.08 -1.05
C GLU A 74 -5.72 -2.95 -0.06
N ASN A 75 -5.73 -1.70 -0.52
CA ASN A 75 -6.04 -0.54 0.32
C ASN A 75 -7.44 -0.64 0.93
N LYS A 76 -8.43 -1.06 0.13
CA LYS A 76 -9.80 -1.27 0.62
C LYS A 76 -9.84 -2.33 1.71
N TRP A 77 -9.16 -3.47 1.52
CA TRP A 77 -9.10 -4.54 2.51
C TRP A 77 -8.40 -4.12 3.80
N ILE A 78 -7.28 -3.39 3.70
CA ILE A 78 -6.57 -2.86 4.86
C ILE A 78 -7.49 -1.93 5.67
N LEU A 79 -8.25 -1.05 5.01
CA LEU A 79 -9.18 -0.16 5.67
C LEU A 79 -10.31 -0.92 6.37
N GLU A 80 -10.91 -1.89 5.70
CA GLU A 80 -11.97 -2.72 6.26
C GLU A 80 -11.48 -3.51 7.48
N LEU A 81 -10.35 -4.19 7.36
CA LEU A 81 -9.76 -4.97 8.46
C LEU A 81 -9.40 -4.09 9.66
N ASN A 82 -8.82 -2.90 9.41
CA ASN A 82 -8.51 -1.95 10.47
C ASN A 82 -9.78 -1.44 11.16
N SER A 83 -10.83 -1.10 10.39
CA SER A 83 -12.11 -0.66 10.93
C SER A 83 -12.76 -1.75 11.81
N GLN A 84 -12.79 -2.99 11.33
CA GLN A 84 -13.31 -4.13 12.09
C GLN A 84 -12.51 -4.39 13.36
N ARG A 85 -11.18 -4.31 13.29
CA ARG A 85 -10.29 -4.43 14.46
C ARG A 85 -10.58 -3.34 15.48
N GLU A 86 -10.65 -2.07 15.08
CA GLU A 86 -10.92 -0.96 16.00
C GLU A 86 -12.32 -1.06 16.63
N LEU A 87 -13.34 -1.46 15.87
CA LEU A 87 -14.67 -1.70 16.41
C LEU A 87 -14.67 -2.83 17.45
N THR A 88 -13.91 -3.90 17.19
CA THR A 88 -13.77 -5.03 18.12
C THR A 88 -13.06 -4.60 19.41
N LEU A 89 -11.96 -3.85 19.29
CA LEU A 89 -11.27 -3.28 20.45
C LEU A 89 -12.19 -2.36 21.25
N TYR A 90 -12.96 -1.50 20.58
CA TYR A 90 -13.90 -0.60 21.21
C TYR A 90 -14.97 -1.35 22.02
N LYS A 91 -15.58 -2.40 21.44
CA LYS A 91 -16.55 -3.26 22.15
C LYS A 91 -15.93 -3.94 23.37
N MET A 92 -14.70 -4.45 23.25
CA MET A 92 -13.99 -5.06 24.37
C MET A 92 -13.69 -4.04 25.47
N ARG A 93 -13.26 -2.82 25.13
CA ARG A 93 -13.03 -1.74 26.10
C ARG A 93 -14.32 -1.35 26.82
N LEU A 94 -15.44 -1.22 26.10
CA LEU A 94 -16.75 -0.93 26.71
C LEU A 94 -17.20 -2.02 27.70
N ARG A 95 -16.81 -3.28 27.48
CA ARG A 95 -17.09 -4.38 28.40
C ARG A 95 -16.18 -4.35 29.63
N THR A 96 -14.90 -4.04 29.45
CA THR A 96 -13.88 -4.24 30.49
C THR A 96 -13.62 -3.01 31.34
N TYR A 97 -13.62 -1.82 30.74
CA TYR A 97 -13.27 -0.57 31.45
C TYR A 97 -14.24 -0.19 32.58
N PRO A 98 -15.56 -0.46 32.52
CA PRO A 98 -16.45 -0.17 33.62
C PRO A 98 -15.97 -0.77 34.96
N ASP A 99 -15.50 -2.02 34.96
CA ASP A 99 -15.00 -2.69 36.17
C ASP A 99 -13.76 -1.99 36.74
N ILE A 100 -12.87 -1.53 35.84
CA ILE A 100 -11.68 -0.76 36.22
C ILE A 100 -12.09 0.59 36.82
N PHE A 101 -13.02 1.31 36.17
CA PHE A 101 -13.53 2.59 36.66
C PHE A 101 -14.16 2.47 38.05
N VAL A 102 -14.96 1.43 38.29
CA VAL A 102 -15.57 1.16 39.60
C VAL A 102 -14.50 0.94 40.67
N ALA A 103 -13.44 0.18 40.37
CA ALA A 103 -12.37 0.00 41.34
C ALA A 103 -11.56 1.28 41.62
N LEU A 104 -11.36 2.12 40.60
CA LEU A 104 -10.69 3.41 40.74
C LEU A 104 -11.53 4.46 41.50
N GLU A 105 -12.83 4.22 41.72
CA GLU A 105 -13.69 5.06 42.55
C GLU A 105 -13.19 5.12 44.00
N GLN A 106 -12.60 4.03 44.50
CA GLN A 106 -12.03 3.95 45.84
C GLN A 106 -10.88 4.95 46.06
N LEU A 107 -10.20 5.33 44.97
CA LEU A 107 -9.13 6.33 44.96
C LEU A 107 -9.64 7.75 44.63
N SER A 108 -10.95 7.96 44.60
CA SER A 108 -11.51 9.30 44.42
C SER A 108 -11.22 10.19 45.62
N GLN A 109 -11.20 11.51 45.40
CA GLN A 109 -10.98 12.49 46.47
C GLN A 109 -11.95 12.36 47.65
N TYR A 110 -13.14 11.80 47.41
CA TYR A 110 -14.18 11.62 48.43
C TYR A 110 -14.01 10.34 49.24
N ARG A 111 -13.46 9.28 48.65
CA ARG A 111 -13.36 7.94 49.28
C ARG A 111 -11.95 7.56 49.71
N VAL A 112 -10.93 8.31 49.29
CA VAL A 112 -9.53 7.96 49.55
C VAL A 112 -9.19 7.87 51.04
N ASN A 113 -9.90 8.58 51.91
CA ASN A 113 -9.67 8.50 53.35
C ASN A 113 -10.15 7.16 53.95
N GLU A 114 -10.99 6.41 53.22
CA GLU A 114 -11.50 5.09 53.62
C GLU A 114 -10.63 3.93 53.08
N ILE A 115 -9.55 4.24 52.35
CA ILE A 115 -8.62 3.23 51.89
C ILE A 115 -7.74 2.78 53.05
N ASN A 116 -7.68 1.47 53.24
CA ASN A 116 -6.80 0.82 54.19
C ASN A 116 -5.84 -0.13 53.44
N GLU A 117 -4.87 -0.70 54.14
CA GLU A 117 -3.89 -1.59 53.54
C GLU A 117 -4.52 -2.79 52.80
N ASN A 118 -5.61 -3.34 53.33
CA ASN A 118 -6.29 -4.50 52.71
C ASN A 118 -6.95 -4.11 51.39
N LYS A 119 -7.72 -3.02 51.35
CA LYS A 119 -8.31 -2.48 50.11
C LYS A 119 -7.24 -2.12 49.08
N ALA A 120 -6.12 -1.54 49.54
CA ALA A 120 -5.00 -1.21 48.67
C ALA A 120 -4.33 -2.45 48.07
N ARG A 121 -4.11 -3.52 48.85
CA ARG A 121 -3.61 -4.80 48.32
C ARG A 121 -4.56 -5.41 47.30
N GLU A 122 -5.85 -5.47 47.61
CA GLU A 122 -6.87 -5.98 46.69
C GLU A 122 -6.89 -5.19 45.37
N LEU A 123 -6.80 -3.86 45.44
CA LEU A 123 -6.74 -3.02 44.24
C LEU A 123 -5.45 -3.26 43.45
N ALA A 124 -4.31 -3.42 44.10
CA ALA A 124 -3.04 -3.73 43.44
C ALA A 124 -3.07 -5.09 42.73
N GLU A 125 -3.74 -6.09 43.32
CA GLU A 125 -3.96 -7.39 42.71
C GLU A 125 -4.90 -7.29 41.50
N LYS A 126 -6.02 -6.57 41.60
CA LYS A 126 -6.92 -6.32 40.46
C LYS A 126 -6.19 -5.64 39.30
N LEU A 127 -5.40 -4.60 39.59
CA LEU A 127 -4.58 -3.92 38.57
C LEU A 127 -3.56 -4.86 37.93
N ASN A 128 -2.94 -5.76 38.71
CA ASN A 128 -2.05 -6.79 38.16
C ASN A 128 -2.80 -7.72 37.21
N THR A 129 -3.95 -8.25 37.64
CA THR A 129 -4.77 -9.14 36.82
C THR A 129 -5.20 -8.47 35.53
N TRP A 130 -5.66 -7.21 35.58
CA TRP A 130 -5.99 -6.48 34.35
C TRP A 130 -4.78 -6.27 33.45
N GLY A 131 -3.62 -5.93 34.01
CA GLY A 131 -2.37 -5.75 33.27
C GLY A 131 -1.88 -6.99 32.51
N TYR A 132 -2.36 -8.19 32.86
CA TYR A 132 -1.99 -9.47 32.24
C TYR A 132 -3.16 -10.27 31.66
N SER A 133 -4.38 -9.72 31.65
CA SER A 133 -5.58 -10.39 31.10
C SER A 133 -5.96 -9.84 29.73
N ASP A 134 -7.08 -10.30 29.17
CA ASP A 134 -7.67 -9.79 27.94
C ASP A 134 -7.88 -8.26 27.96
N ALA A 135 -8.06 -7.68 29.16
CA ALA A 135 -8.10 -6.24 29.36
C ALA A 135 -6.84 -5.53 28.81
N SER A 136 -5.66 -6.10 29.06
CA SER A 136 -4.38 -5.56 28.60
C SER A 136 -4.21 -5.61 27.08
N LEU A 137 -4.87 -6.57 26.43
CA LEU A 137 -4.83 -6.72 24.97
C LEU A 137 -5.69 -5.68 24.26
N CYS A 138 -6.75 -5.19 24.93
CA CYS A 138 -7.59 -4.13 24.37
C CYS A 138 -7.12 -2.71 24.74
N MET A 139 -6.30 -2.56 25.78
CA MET A 139 -5.71 -1.28 26.18
C MET A 139 -4.67 -0.78 25.17
N SER A 140 -4.59 0.55 25.00
CA SER A 140 -3.40 1.12 24.35
C SER A 140 -2.14 0.90 25.22
N PRO A 141 -0.94 0.90 24.63
CA PRO A 141 0.30 0.73 25.38
C PRO A 141 0.44 1.69 26.55
N ASP A 142 0.04 2.96 26.37
CA ASP A 142 0.08 3.99 27.42
C ASP A 142 -0.90 3.68 28.56
N THR A 143 -2.14 3.28 28.23
CA THR A 143 -3.13 2.90 29.25
C THR A 143 -2.64 1.73 30.08
N ARG A 144 -2.03 0.73 29.42
CA ARG A 144 -1.42 -0.41 30.10
C ARG A 144 -0.28 0.00 31.03
N GLU A 145 0.59 0.91 30.59
CA GLU A 145 1.67 1.42 31.46
C GLU A 145 1.09 2.20 32.66
N ALA A 146 0.02 2.97 32.46
CA ALA A 146 -0.65 3.68 33.55
C ALA A 146 -1.26 2.74 34.60
N VAL A 147 -1.78 1.57 34.20
CA VAL A 147 -2.20 0.51 35.13
C VAL A 147 -1.03 0.08 36.02
N PHE A 148 0.13 -0.22 35.44
CA PHE A 148 1.31 -0.63 36.20
C PHE A 148 1.90 0.50 37.05
N ALA A 149 1.90 1.74 36.53
CA ALA A 149 2.34 2.91 37.28
C ALA A 149 1.47 3.14 38.53
N LEU A 150 0.15 2.99 38.40
CA LEU A 150 -0.77 3.08 39.53
C LEU A 150 -0.51 1.95 40.54
N ARG A 151 -0.34 0.71 40.07
CA ARG A 151 -0.01 -0.41 40.95
C ARG A 151 1.28 -0.17 41.73
N ARG A 152 2.35 0.31 41.07
CA ARG A 152 3.62 0.68 41.74
C ARG A 152 3.40 1.76 42.79
N LYS A 153 2.56 2.76 42.49
CA LYS A 153 2.21 3.84 43.43
C LYS A 153 1.43 3.32 44.65
N ILE A 154 0.52 2.36 44.46
CA ILE A 154 -0.14 1.67 45.56
C ILE A 154 0.89 0.88 46.39
N GLY A 155 1.88 0.25 45.76
CA GLY A 155 3.00 -0.39 46.46
C GLY A 155 3.74 0.57 47.41
N LYS A 156 4.03 1.79 46.95
CA LYS A 156 4.64 2.84 47.80
C LYS A 156 3.76 3.22 48.99
N TYR A 157 2.44 3.29 48.80
CA TYR A 157 1.50 3.52 49.90
C TYR A 157 1.52 2.38 50.92
N LEU A 158 1.52 1.12 50.46
CA LEU A 158 1.62 -0.06 51.32
C LEU A 158 2.94 -0.11 52.10
N GLN A 159 4.02 0.45 51.54
CA GLN A 159 5.31 0.61 52.20
C GLN A 159 5.39 1.85 53.11
N LYS A 160 4.30 2.63 53.21
CA LYS A 160 4.20 3.87 53.99
C LYS A 160 5.16 4.99 53.53
N GLU A 161 5.60 4.94 52.27
CA GLU A 161 6.44 5.98 51.66
C GLU A 161 5.62 7.22 51.25
N ILE A 162 4.32 7.02 50.97
CA ILE A 162 3.40 8.07 50.56
C ILE A 162 2.09 7.98 51.36
N SER A 163 1.33 9.07 51.40
CA SER A 163 0.03 9.12 52.04
C SER A 163 -1.09 8.59 51.14
N ALA A 164 -2.24 8.25 51.72
CA ALA A 164 -3.43 7.87 50.94
C ALA A 164 -3.84 8.98 49.96
N LYS A 165 -3.74 10.26 50.38
CA LYS A 165 -4.09 11.41 49.52
C LYS A 165 -3.24 11.47 48.26
N ASP A 166 -1.99 11.01 48.30
CA ASP A 166 -1.11 11.01 47.14
C ASP A 166 -1.59 10.07 46.05
N LEU A 167 -2.37 9.03 46.39
CA LEU A 167 -2.96 8.08 45.43
C LEU A 167 -4.01 8.72 44.52
N THR A 168 -4.59 9.86 44.92
CA THR A 168 -5.64 10.54 44.13
C THR A 168 -5.13 11.22 42.87
N LYS A 169 -3.82 11.46 42.77
CA LYS A 169 -3.18 12.23 41.68
C LYS A 169 -2.20 11.40 40.85
N GLY A 170 -1.82 11.91 39.69
CA GLY A 170 -0.85 11.28 38.79
C GLY A 170 -1.41 10.00 38.17
N PRO A 171 -0.80 8.81 38.41
CA PRO A 171 -1.18 7.58 37.70
C PRO A 171 -2.66 7.21 37.71
N ARG A 172 -3.40 7.54 38.78
CA ARG A 172 -4.85 7.31 38.84
C ARG A 172 -5.61 8.18 37.83
N THR A 173 -5.26 9.46 37.75
CA THR A 173 -5.85 10.41 36.79
C THR A 173 -5.42 10.06 35.38
N ASP A 174 -4.14 9.77 35.17
CA ASP A 174 -3.60 9.38 33.87
C ASP A 174 -4.31 8.15 33.32
N LEU A 175 -4.50 7.12 34.16
CA LEU A 175 -5.21 5.92 33.78
C LEU A 175 -6.66 6.21 33.35
N ILE A 176 -7.37 7.08 34.06
CA ILE A 176 -8.75 7.47 33.70
C ILE A 176 -8.79 8.22 32.38
N GLU A 177 -7.91 9.19 32.17
CA GLU A 177 -7.88 9.97 30.94
C GLU A 177 -7.45 9.13 29.73
N LEU A 178 -6.48 8.23 29.92
CA LEU A 178 -6.04 7.29 28.88
C LEU A 178 -7.14 6.27 28.53
N MET A 179 -7.87 5.74 29.52
CA MET A 179 -9.04 4.89 29.25
C MET A 179 -10.16 5.64 28.51
N ARG A 180 -10.38 6.93 28.83
CA ARG A 180 -11.31 7.79 28.09
C ARG A 180 -10.84 8.01 26.65
N ARG A 181 -9.54 8.26 26.45
CA ARG A 181 -8.92 8.41 25.13
C ARG A 181 -9.06 7.15 24.28
N ASP A 182 -8.83 5.97 24.88
CA ASP A 182 -9.00 4.68 24.21
C ASP A 182 -10.46 4.40 23.78
N LEU A 183 -11.42 5.02 24.47
CA LEU A 183 -12.84 5.04 24.11
C LEU A 183 -13.22 6.22 23.20
N ASN A 184 -12.24 6.93 22.66
CA ASN A 184 -12.41 8.12 21.82
C ASN A 184 -13.28 9.23 22.45
N HIS A 185 -13.31 9.34 23.78
CA HIS A 185 -13.88 10.51 24.46
C HIS A 185 -12.99 11.76 24.35
N GLY A 186 -11.79 11.64 23.77
CA GLY A 186 -10.93 12.75 23.37
C GLY A 186 -11.03 13.01 21.87
N SER A 187 -11.38 14.25 21.52
CA SER A 187 -11.38 15.03 20.26
C SER A 187 -10.78 14.53 18.92
N LEU A 188 -10.17 13.36 18.79
CA LEU A 188 -9.47 12.90 17.58
C LEU A 188 -10.38 12.53 16.40
N TRP A 189 -11.70 12.42 16.59
CA TRP A 189 -12.63 12.36 15.46
C TRP A 189 -12.70 13.66 14.64
N ARG A 190 -12.07 14.77 15.10
CA ARG A 190 -11.93 15.98 14.27
C ARG A 190 -10.77 15.91 13.27
N GLU A 191 -9.82 14.99 13.43
CA GLU A 191 -8.58 14.93 12.63
C GLU A 191 -8.49 13.70 11.74
N PHE A 192 -9.58 12.94 11.58
CA PHE A 192 -9.70 12.08 10.40
C PHE A 192 -9.99 12.95 9.19
N GLU A 193 -8.94 13.56 8.62
CA GLU A 193 -8.93 13.76 7.17
C GLU A 193 -9.17 12.38 6.56
N THR A 194 -10.39 12.17 6.09
CA THR A 194 -10.73 10.99 5.30
C THR A 194 -9.67 10.84 4.20
N LEU A 195 -9.28 9.61 3.84
CA LEU A 195 -8.36 9.39 2.71
C LEU A 195 -8.87 10.07 1.42
N THR A 196 -10.18 10.24 1.31
CA THR A 196 -10.85 11.07 0.30
C THR A 196 -10.43 12.55 0.35
N GLY A 197 -10.24 13.15 1.53
CA GLY A 197 -9.79 14.54 1.70
C GLY A 197 -8.34 14.77 1.24
N ARG A 198 -7.40 13.86 1.56
CA ARG A 198 -6.02 13.94 1.04
C ARG A 198 -5.95 13.75 -0.47
N ASN A 199 -6.70 12.77 -1.00
CA ASN A 199 -6.79 12.56 -2.45
C ASN A 199 -7.42 13.77 -3.16
N PHE A 200 -8.45 14.39 -2.58
CA PHE A 200 -9.05 15.59 -3.16
C PHE A 200 -8.06 16.76 -3.23
N ALA A 201 -7.28 16.99 -2.17
CA ALA A 201 -6.28 18.06 -2.17
C ALA A 201 -5.15 17.81 -3.19
N GLU A 202 -4.76 16.55 -3.41
CA GLU A 202 -3.78 16.18 -4.44
C GLU A 202 -4.37 16.29 -5.86
N ILE A 203 -5.62 15.88 -6.06
CA ILE A 203 -6.35 16.03 -7.34
C ILE A 203 -6.56 17.51 -7.67
N GLN A 204 -6.92 18.33 -6.69
CA GLN A 204 -7.18 19.75 -6.88
C GLN A 204 -5.89 20.52 -7.24
N LYS A 205 -4.75 20.16 -6.62
CA LYS A 205 -3.42 20.64 -7.03
C LYS A 205 -3.02 20.21 -8.45
N PHE A 206 -3.49 19.04 -8.89
CA PHE A 206 -3.23 18.56 -10.25
C PHE A 206 -4.06 19.33 -11.29
N ILE A 207 -5.32 19.61 -10.98
CA ILE A 207 -6.23 20.41 -11.83
C ILE A 207 -5.74 21.87 -11.94
N GLU A 208 -5.38 22.50 -10.82
CA GLU A 208 -4.85 23.88 -10.81
C GLU A 208 -3.55 24.05 -11.61
N LYS A 209 -2.78 22.96 -11.79
CA LYS A 209 -1.53 22.95 -12.56
C LYS A 209 -1.75 22.74 -14.06
N GLU A 210 -2.88 22.16 -14.47
CA GLU A 210 -3.25 22.03 -15.90
C GLU A 210 -3.96 23.28 -16.44
N GLU A 211 -4.55 24.11 -15.56
CA GLU A 211 -5.22 25.36 -15.94
C GLU A 211 -4.29 26.60 -15.96
N SER A 212 -3.01 26.45 -15.57
CA SER A 212 -1.97 27.50 -15.62
C SER A 212 -1.01 27.34 -16.79
#